data_AF-A0A0C3MSX7-F1
#
_entry.id   AF-A0A0C3MSX7-F1
#
_cell.length_a   1.000
_cell.length_b   1.000
_cell.length_c   1.000
_cell.angle_alpha   90.00
_cell.angle_beta   90.00
_cell.angle_gamma   90.00
#
_symmetry.space_group_name_H-M   'P 1'
#
loop_
_entity.id
_entity.type
_entity.pdbx_description
1 polymer ?
#
loop_
_entity_poly.entity_id
_entity_poly.type
_entity_poly.pdbx_seq_one_letter_code
_entity_poly.pdbx_strand_id
1 'polypeptide(L)'
;MCQITPCTTLLLSVLTLGLVGLTPNALAADELASRSCIKCHKRNGQLEGIHASDGLAILCQDCHGPKGSHPKKGSTIMAFGPDSPFTARQRSAVCLTCHDHQALGEVEWTHNVHANRLGCDQCHRLHPEADPMLSLDTQQHSQLCVGCHQVEQ
;
A
#
# COMPACT_ATOMS: atom_id res chain seq x y z
N MET A 1 51.43 -41.59 -24.52
CA MET A 1 51.38 -40.94 -25.85
C MET A 1 49.95 -40.42 -25.98
N CYS A 2 49.64 -39.15 -25.72
CA CYS A 2 49.99 -37.98 -26.50
C CYS A 2 50.08 -36.73 -25.60
N GLN A 3 50.95 -35.81 -25.98
CA GLN A 3 51.56 -34.75 -25.19
C GLN A 3 50.69 -33.51 -24.98
N ILE A 4 51.01 -32.81 -23.89
CA ILE A 4 50.55 -31.49 -23.44
C ILE A 4 51.28 -30.40 -24.23
N THR A 5 50.60 -29.33 -24.65
CA THR A 5 51.21 -27.98 -24.75
C THR A 5 50.13 -26.90 -24.57
N PRO A 6 50.37 -25.87 -23.72
CA PRO A 6 49.39 -24.83 -23.40
C PRO A 6 49.48 -23.65 -24.37
N CYS A 7 48.34 -23.18 -24.88
CA CYS A 7 48.24 -21.93 -25.62
C CYS A 7 47.80 -20.82 -24.65
N THR A 8 48.79 -20.06 -24.17
CA THR A 8 48.59 -18.80 -23.46
C THR A 8 48.07 -17.73 -24.42
N THR A 9 46.79 -17.37 -24.31
CA THR A 9 46.30 -16.06 -24.77
C THR A 9 45.57 -15.37 -23.63
N LEU A 10 46.35 -14.50 -23.00
CA LEU A 10 45.95 -13.34 -22.23
C LEU A 10 44.92 -12.52 -23.04
N LEU A 11 43.68 -12.43 -22.59
CA LEU A 11 42.79 -11.31 -22.90
C LEU A 11 41.90 -11.04 -21.68
N LEU A 12 42.27 -9.97 -20.98
CA LEU A 12 41.44 -9.24 -20.04
C LEU A 12 40.08 -8.86 -20.67
N SER A 13 39.16 -8.43 -19.80
CA SER A 13 37.98 -7.60 -20.09
C SER A 13 36.76 -8.37 -20.63
N VAL A 14 35.54 -8.27 -20.08
CA VAL A 14 34.94 -7.29 -19.20
C VAL A 14 33.92 -8.03 -18.33
N LEU A 15 34.09 -8.00 -17.01
CA LEU A 15 33.01 -8.28 -16.08
C LEU A 15 32.04 -7.09 -16.17
N THR A 16 31.09 -7.10 -17.11
CA THR A 16 29.97 -6.17 -17.09
C THR A 16 29.03 -6.64 -15.98
N LEU A 17 29.41 -6.30 -14.75
CA LEU A 17 28.51 -6.24 -13.62
C LEU A 17 27.45 -5.20 -14.02
N GLY A 18 26.31 -5.69 -14.54
CA GLY A 18 25.14 -4.89 -14.81
C GLY A 18 24.58 -4.37 -13.49
N LEU A 19 25.16 -3.29 -12.97
CA LEU A 19 24.46 -2.39 -12.07
C LEU A 19 23.31 -1.79 -12.88
N VAL A 20 22.15 -2.42 -12.82
CA VAL A 20 20.89 -1.74 -13.05
C VAL A 20 20.82 -0.67 -11.97
N GLY A 21 21.27 0.54 -12.32
CA GLY A 21 21.23 1.69 -11.44
C GLY A 21 19.78 2.04 -11.17
N LEU A 22 19.29 1.72 -9.97
CA LEU A 22 18.20 2.49 -9.40
C LEU A 22 18.73 3.90 -9.19
N THR A 23 18.40 4.81 -10.10
CA THR A 23 18.85 6.19 -9.98
C THR A 23 18.18 6.84 -8.76
N PRO A 24 18.93 7.46 -7.84
CA PRO A 24 18.38 8.12 -6.64
C PRO A 24 17.38 9.24 -6.95
N ASN A 25 17.37 9.72 -8.20
CA ASN A 25 16.49 10.80 -8.64
C ASN A 25 15.00 10.43 -8.69
N ALA A 26 14.65 9.15 -8.87
CA ALA A 26 13.25 8.73 -8.97
C ALA A 26 12.55 8.80 -7.60
N LEU A 27 13.17 8.22 -6.57
CA LEU A 27 12.61 8.21 -5.20
C LEU A 27 12.44 9.63 -4.64
N ALA A 28 13.44 10.50 -4.87
CA ALA A 28 13.38 11.90 -4.44
C ALA A 28 12.30 12.71 -5.18
N ALA A 29 12.07 12.42 -6.47
CA ALA A 29 11.00 13.05 -7.23
C ALA A 29 9.61 12.62 -6.74
N ASP A 30 9.44 11.34 -6.40
CA ASP A 30 8.19 10.80 -5.88
C ASP A 30 7.88 11.31 -4.46
N GLU A 31 8.89 11.48 -3.60
CA GLU A 31 8.74 12.09 -2.28
C GLU A 31 8.34 13.57 -2.40
N LEU A 32 8.96 14.31 -3.32
CA LEU A 32 8.60 15.70 -3.59
C LEU A 32 7.17 15.83 -4.13
N ALA A 33 6.76 14.90 -5.01
CA ALA A 33 5.39 14.84 -5.52
C ALA A 33 4.39 14.57 -4.38
N SER A 34 4.69 13.64 -3.49
CA SER A 34 3.90 13.34 -2.27
C SER A 34 3.77 14.58 -1.38
N ARG A 35 4.87 15.30 -1.12
CA ARG A 35 4.87 16.57 -0.36
C ARG A 35 4.02 17.67 -1.01
N SER A 36 3.75 17.60 -2.31
CA SER A 36 2.89 18.58 -2.98
C SER A 36 1.42 18.46 -2.58
N CYS A 37 0.96 17.26 -2.22
CA CYS A 37 -0.42 16.99 -1.80
C CYS A 37 -0.77 17.77 -0.51
N ILE A 38 0.16 17.80 0.45
CA ILE A 38 -0.06 18.45 1.75
C ILE A 38 -0.12 19.97 1.65
N LYS A 39 0.31 20.58 0.54
CA LYS A 39 0.14 22.03 0.34
C LYS A 39 -1.34 22.42 0.35
N CYS A 40 -2.23 21.53 -0.11
CA CYS A 40 -3.68 21.72 -0.10
C CYS A 40 -4.37 20.91 1.00
N HIS A 41 -3.93 19.67 1.27
CA HIS A 41 -4.56 18.75 2.22
C HIS A 41 -4.06 18.86 3.67
N LYS A 42 -3.70 20.07 4.13
CA LYS A 42 -3.06 20.29 5.44
C LYS A 42 -3.83 19.77 6.66
N ARG A 43 -5.15 19.64 6.56
CA ARG A 43 -6.02 19.27 7.69
C ARG A 43 -6.55 17.84 7.63
N ASN A 44 -6.45 17.19 6.47
CA ASN A 44 -7.05 15.89 6.23
C ASN A 44 -6.14 14.90 5.48
N GLY A 45 -4.93 15.33 5.11
CA GLY A 45 -3.95 14.50 4.42
C GLY A 45 -2.85 13.96 5.33
N GLN A 46 -2.88 14.27 6.63
CA GLN A 46 -1.87 13.79 7.58
C GLN A 46 -2.09 12.31 7.87
N LEU A 47 -1.03 11.51 7.75
CA LEU A 47 -0.99 10.09 8.05
C LEU A 47 -0.10 9.96 9.29
N GLU A 48 -0.63 9.43 10.39
CA GLU A 48 0.05 9.43 11.69
C GLU A 48 0.28 8.02 12.27
N GLY A 49 -0.45 7.01 11.78
CA GLY A 49 -0.33 5.64 12.25
C GLY A 49 0.87 4.86 11.68
N ILE A 50 0.81 3.53 11.74
CA ILE A 50 1.91 2.63 11.32
C ILE A 50 2.41 2.92 9.90
N HIS A 51 1.50 3.28 8.99
CA HIS A 51 1.83 3.59 7.59
C HIS A 51 2.58 4.91 7.41
N ALA A 52 2.66 5.76 8.44
CA ALA A 52 3.48 6.98 8.43
C ALA A 52 4.96 6.74 8.74
N SER A 53 5.34 5.50 9.09
CA SER A 53 6.71 5.14 9.43
C SER A 53 7.67 5.39 8.27
N ASP A 54 8.73 6.16 8.53
CA ASP A 54 9.82 6.41 7.57
C ASP A 54 10.41 5.11 7.01
N GLY A 55 10.43 4.04 7.80
CA GLY A 55 10.96 2.73 7.39
C GLY A 55 10.13 2.02 6.31
N LEU A 56 8.88 2.42 6.11
CA LEU A 56 8.02 1.87 5.04
C LEU A 56 8.11 2.68 3.74
N ALA A 57 8.61 3.92 3.81
CA ALA A 57 8.72 4.84 2.67
C ALA A 57 7.41 4.98 1.86
N ILE A 58 6.25 4.91 2.52
CA ILE A 58 4.93 5.03 1.87
C ILE A 58 4.66 6.49 1.52
N LEU A 59 4.18 6.70 0.31
CA LEU A 59 3.83 8.00 -0.26
C LEU A 59 2.32 8.12 -0.45
N CYS A 60 1.81 9.35 -0.56
CA CYS A 60 0.37 9.58 -0.74
C CYS A 60 -0.18 8.80 -1.93
N GLN A 61 0.57 8.79 -3.04
CA GLN A 61 0.17 8.13 -4.28
C GLN A 61 0.15 6.60 -4.22
N ASP A 62 0.78 5.97 -3.23
CA ASP A 62 0.77 4.51 -3.11
C ASP A 62 -0.64 4.02 -2.76
N CYS A 63 -1.38 4.82 -1.99
CA CYS A 63 -2.78 4.55 -1.66
C CYS A 63 -3.74 5.34 -2.55
N HIS A 64 -3.45 6.62 -2.80
CA HIS A 64 -4.35 7.55 -3.47
C HIS A 64 -4.16 7.62 -4.99
N GLY A 65 -3.12 7.01 -5.54
CA GLY A 65 -2.76 7.12 -6.94
C GLY A 65 -2.14 8.48 -7.31
N PRO A 66 -1.67 8.63 -8.56
CA PRO A 66 -1.03 9.87 -9.01
C PRO A 66 -2.03 11.03 -9.08
N LYS A 67 -1.55 12.25 -8.81
CA LYS A 67 -2.36 13.49 -8.84
C LYS A 67 -3.19 13.65 -10.12
N GLY A 68 -2.59 13.37 -11.28
CA GLY A 68 -3.25 13.55 -12.58
C GLY A 68 -3.89 14.93 -12.72
N SER A 69 -5.18 14.95 -13.07
CA SER A 69 -5.99 16.17 -13.24
C SER A 69 -6.54 16.75 -11.94
N HIS A 70 -6.37 16.09 -10.79
CA HIS A 70 -6.89 16.53 -9.50
C HIS A 70 -6.46 17.99 -9.18
N PRO A 71 -7.39 18.87 -8.72
CA PRO A 71 -8.78 18.59 -8.31
C PRO A 71 -9.83 18.78 -9.42
N LYS A 72 -9.43 18.89 -10.69
CA LYS A 72 -10.36 19.08 -11.81
C LYS A 72 -11.20 17.82 -12.05
N LYS A 73 -12.29 17.99 -12.81
CA LYS A 73 -13.16 16.88 -13.23
C LYS A 73 -12.34 15.80 -13.97
N GLY A 74 -12.65 14.54 -13.68
CA GLY A 74 -11.91 13.39 -14.22
C GLY A 74 -10.67 13.01 -13.39
N SER A 75 -10.56 13.50 -12.15
CA SER A 75 -9.56 13.06 -11.17
C SER A 75 -9.67 11.55 -10.93
N THR A 76 -8.54 10.86 -10.91
CA THR A 76 -8.43 9.42 -10.64
C THR A 76 -7.91 9.11 -9.23
N ILE A 77 -7.82 10.13 -8.37
CA ILE A 77 -7.41 9.96 -6.98
C ILE A 77 -8.34 8.96 -6.28
N MET A 78 -7.77 7.87 -5.79
CA MET A 78 -8.47 6.87 -4.98
C MET A 78 -8.98 7.53 -3.70
N ALA A 79 -10.27 7.37 -3.45
CA ALA A 79 -10.92 7.84 -2.23
C ALA A 79 -11.37 6.64 -1.41
N PHE A 80 -11.16 6.70 -0.10
CA PHE A 80 -11.61 5.70 0.86
C PHE A 80 -12.77 6.25 1.69
N GLY A 81 -13.67 5.37 2.12
CA GLY A 81 -14.86 5.74 2.88
C GLY A 81 -16.19 5.49 2.15
N PRO A 82 -17.30 5.77 2.83
CA PRO A 82 -18.65 5.45 2.36
C PRO A 82 -19.06 6.23 1.10
N ASP A 83 -18.60 7.48 0.95
CA ASP A 83 -18.91 8.34 -0.20
C ASP A 83 -17.95 8.15 -1.38
N SER A 84 -17.10 7.11 -1.32
CA SER A 84 -16.15 6.84 -2.38
C SER A 84 -16.86 6.44 -3.68
N PRO A 85 -16.48 7.01 -4.84
CA PRO A 85 -16.98 6.56 -6.13
C PRO A 85 -16.39 5.21 -6.56
N PHE A 86 -15.40 4.68 -5.82
CA PHE A 86 -14.77 3.40 -6.09
C PHE A 86 -15.49 2.27 -5.38
N THR A 87 -15.65 1.14 -6.07
CA THR A 87 -16.23 -0.07 -5.48
C THR A 87 -15.37 -0.61 -4.33
N ALA A 88 -15.98 -1.35 -3.39
CA ALA A 88 -15.28 -2.02 -2.30
C ALA A 88 -14.06 -2.81 -2.79
N ARG A 89 -14.21 -3.58 -3.88
CA ARG A 89 -13.12 -4.35 -4.49
C ARG A 89 -11.97 -3.47 -4.97
N GLN A 90 -12.26 -2.33 -5.62
CA GLN A 90 -11.21 -1.42 -6.09
C GLN A 90 -10.43 -0.80 -4.93
N ARG A 91 -11.11 -0.49 -3.81
CA ARG A 91 -10.44 0.04 -2.61
C ARG A 91 -9.60 -1.02 -1.93
N SER A 92 -10.13 -2.23 -1.73
CA SER A 92 -9.37 -3.35 -1.15
C SER A 92 -8.17 -3.76 -2.01
N ALA A 93 -8.28 -3.66 -3.34
CA ALA A 93 -7.19 -4.00 -4.24
C ALA A 93 -5.93 -3.14 -4.00
N VAL A 94 -6.08 -1.89 -3.54
CA VAL A 94 -4.94 -1.04 -3.18
C VAL A 94 -4.21 -1.60 -1.96
N CYS A 95 -4.93 -2.03 -0.92
CA CYS A 95 -4.32 -2.62 0.27
C CYS A 95 -3.57 -3.92 -0.07
N LEU A 96 -4.15 -4.70 -0.98
CA LEU A 96 -3.62 -6.00 -1.42
C LEU A 96 -2.44 -5.88 -2.40
N THR A 97 -1.99 -4.68 -2.77
CA THR A 97 -0.72 -4.53 -3.49
C THR A 97 0.48 -4.79 -2.57
N CYS A 98 0.30 -4.60 -1.26
CA CYS A 98 1.35 -4.74 -0.25
C CYS A 98 1.01 -5.81 0.80
N HIS A 99 -0.25 -5.94 1.19
CA HIS A 99 -0.67 -6.95 2.16
C HIS A 99 -1.06 -8.27 1.48
N ASP A 100 -0.48 -9.36 1.99
CA ASP A 100 -0.85 -10.70 1.55
C ASP A 100 -2.19 -11.13 2.14
N HIS A 101 -3.11 -11.57 1.27
CA HIS A 101 -4.45 -11.96 1.67
C HIS A 101 -4.46 -13.17 2.61
N GLN A 102 -3.59 -14.15 2.40
CA GLN A 102 -3.53 -15.35 3.24
C GLN A 102 -3.01 -15.00 4.63
N ALA A 103 -1.93 -14.21 4.72
CA ALA A 103 -1.36 -13.77 5.99
C ALA A 103 -2.38 -12.97 6.83
N LEU A 104 -3.15 -12.09 6.19
CA LEU A 104 -4.23 -11.36 6.87
C LEU A 104 -5.30 -12.31 7.44
N GLY A 105 -5.69 -13.33 6.67
CA GLY A 105 -6.64 -14.35 7.09
C GLY A 105 -6.14 -15.26 8.21
N GLU A 106 -4.83 -15.48 8.31
CA GLU A 106 -4.20 -16.24 9.41
C GLU A 106 -4.18 -15.44 10.72
N VAL A 107 -4.01 -14.12 10.65
CA VAL A 107 -4.08 -13.22 11.81
C VAL A 107 -5.52 -13.06 12.28
N GLU A 108 -6.45 -12.84 11.34
CA GLU A 108 -7.87 -12.64 11.64
C GLU A 108 -8.73 -13.16 10.47
N TRP A 109 -9.45 -14.24 10.71
CA TRP A 109 -10.17 -15.01 9.69
C TRP A 109 -11.25 -14.22 8.96
N THR A 110 -11.82 -13.18 9.60
CA THR A 110 -12.87 -12.34 9.00
C THR A 110 -12.40 -11.59 7.76
N HIS A 111 -11.09 -11.39 7.57
CA HIS A 111 -10.56 -10.83 6.32
C HIS A 111 -10.97 -11.65 5.09
N ASN A 112 -10.94 -12.99 5.19
CA ASN A 112 -11.25 -13.88 4.07
C ASN A 112 -12.69 -13.72 3.55
N VAL A 113 -13.64 -13.48 4.46
CA VAL A 113 -15.06 -13.36 4.10
C VAL A 113 -15.44 -11.94 3.67
N HIS A 114 -14.70 -10.92 4.12
CA HIS A 114 -15.02 -9.52 3.86
C HIS A 114 -14.20 -8.86 2.75
N ALA A 115 -12.98 -9.31 2.44
CA ALA A 115 -12.06 -8.61 1.53
C ALA A 115 -12.64 -8.33 0.12
N ASN A 116 -13.61 -9.15 -0.33
CA ASN A 116 -14.29 -9.01 -1.62
C ASN A 116 -15.70 -8.38 -1.54
N ARG A 117 -16.17 -8.05 -0.33
CA ARG A 117 -17.52 -7.53 -0.05
C ARG A 117 -17.48 -6.12 0.51
N LEU A 118 -16.47 -5.82 1.31
CA LEU A 118 -16.25 -4.54 1.96
C LEU A 118 -14.85 -4.03 1.59
N GLY A 119 -14.73 -2.69 1.55
CA GLY A 119 -13.41 -2.07 1.51
C GLY A 119 -12.75 -2.19 2.89
N CYS A 120 -11.44 -2.39 2.95
CA CYS A 120 -10.68 -2.40 4.21
C CYS A 120 -10.94 -1.14 5.05
N ASP A 121 -11.16 -0.01 4.36
CA ASP A 121 -11.55 1.29 4.91
C ASP A 121 -12.93 1.35 5.58
N GLN A 122 -13.70 0.27 5.60
CA GLN A 122 -14.95 0.23 6.37
C GLN A 122 -14.68 -0.09 7.85
N CYS A 123 -13.62 -0.85 8.13
CA CYS A 123 -13.21 -1.20 9.49
C CYS A 123 -11.97 -0.40 9.92
N HIS A 124 -10.95 -0.31 9.07
CA HIS A 124 -9.67 0.30 9.40
C HIS A 124 -9.68 1.83 9.23
N ARG A 125 -8.90 2.52 10.06
CA ARG A 125 -8.64 3.97 9.96
C ARG A 125 -7.14 4.21 9.96
N LEU A 126 -6.59 4.66 8.82
CA LEU A 126 -5.14 4.74 8.63
C LEU A 126 -4.56 6.15 8.88
N HIS A 127 -5.35 7.21 8.66
CA HIS A 127 -4.90 8.58 8.86
C HIS A 127 -4.59 8.93 10.33
N PRO A 128 -5.46 8.59 11.31
CA PRO A 128 -5.16 8.83 12.72
C PRO A 128 -3.95 8.02 13.21
N GLU A 129 -3.39 8.44 14.34
CA GLU A 129 -2.26 7.76 15.01
C GLU A 129 -2.57 6.29 15.34
N ALA A 130 -3.82 6.00 15.71
CA ALA A 130 -4.27 4.65 16.07
C ALA A 130 -5.39 4.17 15.14
N ASP A 131 -5.24 2.93 14.69
CA ASP A 131 -6.30 2.19 14.02
C ASP A 131 -7.17 1.47 15.07
N PRO A 132 -8.47 1.80 15.20
CA PRO A 132 -9.34 1.22 16.21
C PRO A 132 -9.42 -0.31 16.15
N MET A 133 -9.21 -0.91 14.97
CA MET A 133 -9.26 -2.37 14.80
C MET A 133 -8.15 -3.10 15.57
N LEU A 134 -7.05 -2.42 15.91
CA LEU A 134 -5.90 -3.04 16.59
C LEU A 134 -6.03 -3.06 18.11
N SER A 135 -7.04 -2.39 18.68
CA SER A 135 -7.20 -2.22 20.13
C SER A 135 -8.56 -2.69 20.66
N LEU A 136 -9.32 -3.42 19.85
CA LEU A 136 -10.63 -3.95 20.24
C LEU A 136 -10.49 -5.05 21.30
N ASP A 137 -11.30 -4.96 22.34
CA ASP A 137 -11.57 -6.10 23.19
C ASP A 137 -12.56 -7.08 22.53
N THR A 138 -12.74 -8.26 23.14
CA THR A 138 -13.64 -9.30 22.64
C THR A 138 -15.09 -8.83 22.46
N GLN A 139 -15.57 -7.96 23.36
CA GLN A 139 -16.94 -7.45 23.31
C GLN A 139 -17.09 -6.46 22.15
N GLN A 140 -16.17 -5.51 22.02
CA GLN A 140 -16.14 -4.53 20.93
C GLN A 140 -16.02 -5.23 19.57
N HIS A 141 -15.15 -6.25 19.46
CA HIS A 141 -15.02 -7.06 18.26
C HIS A 141 -16.35 -7.73 17.88
N SER A 142 -17.03 -8.35 18.84
CA SER A 142 -18.34 -8.99 18.62
C SER A 142 -19.43 -7.96 18.23
N GLN A 143 -19.36 -6.75 18.79
CA GLN A 143 -20.29 -5.65 18.48
C GLN A 143 -20.17 -5.18 17.02
N LEU A 144 -18.97 -5.22 16.41
CA LEU A 144 -18.80 -4.91 15.00
C LEU A 144 -19.58 -5.87 14.10
N CYS A 145 -19.58 -7.17 14.45
CA CYS A 145 -20.29 -8.19 13.68
C CYS A 145 -21.78 -7.86 13.61
N VAL A 146 -22.40 -7.60 14.77
CA VAL A 146 -23.85 -7.31 14.85
C VAL A 146 -24.20 -5.91 14.35
N GLY A 147 -23.24 -4.98 14.29
CA GLY A 147 -23.44 -3.66 13.71
C GLY A 147 -23.87 -3.73 12.25
N CYS A 148 -23.34 -4.70 11.50
CA CYS A 148 -23.69 -4.93 10.09
C CYS A 148 -24.58 -6.16 9.86
N HIS A 149 -24.34 -7.26 10.58
CA HIS A 149 -25.11 -8.51 10.45
C HIS A 149 -26.27 -8.55 11.45
N GLN A 150 -27.16 -7.57 11.33
CA GLN A 150 -28.40 -7.59 12.08
C GLN A 150 -29.29 -8.70 11.51
N VAL A 151 -29.73 -9.60 12.39
CA VAL A 151 -30.85 -10.49 12.07
C VAL A 151 -32.10 -9.65 12.31
N GLU A 152 -32.84 -9.34 11.25
CA GLU A 152 -34.17 -8.76 11.39
C GLU A 152 -35.00 -9.71 12.26
N GLN A 153 -35.62 -9.17 13.32
CA GLN A 153 -36.63 -9.87 14.10
C GLN A 153 -37.99 -9.71 13.43
#